data_AF-A0A1G6DTJ9-F1
#
_entry.id   AF-A0A1G6DTJ9-F1
#
_cell.length_a   1.000
_cell.length_b   1.000
_cell.length_c   1.000
_cell.angle_alpha   90.00
_cell.angle_beta   90.00
_cell.angle_gamma   90.00
#
_symmetry.space_group_name_H-M   'P 1'
#
loop_
_entity.id
_entity.type
_entity.pdbx_description
1 polymer ?
#
loop_
_entity_poly.entity_id
_entity_poly.type
_entity_poly.pdbx_seq_one_letter_code
_entity_poly.pdbx_strand_id
1 'polypeptide(L)'
;MEKSGNKMSIAISWFIMLYFVILFAERVQSMARIVYVGNKGLLSTPFDSYADVLTCCCLLATLILLAVLNRDFLRSLFDSSVVPNYGKLSVTAGVILIAGMVDTEYTIGPMQFGAYGALIVAMILRTVETAPAADSKLKLWYSLFYLVVFSMSIPVMHHSFGKNAALYHIVAAATALILVACFTYMMRRVFIGEGEDLLLIVPFLLMAALVTASTLINRDYEINTFALIFAIAAAAMFVIGKIIFALVKK
;
A
#
# COMPACT_ATOMS: atom_id res chain seq x y z
N MET A 1 -26.92 6.12 20.06
CA MET A 1 -25.78 5.46 19.38
C MET A 1 -25.49 6.03 17.98
N GLU A 2 -26.37 6.82 17.38
CA GLU A 2 -26.22 7.36 16.01
C GLU A 2 -25.15 8.47 15.86
N LYS A 3 -24.88 9.25 16.93
CA LYS A 3 -23.91 10.36 16.91
C LYS A 3 -22.43 9.94 16.80
N SER A 4 -22.05 8.71 17.19
CA SER A 4 -20.64 8.26 17.13
C SER A 4 -20.28 7.65 15.77
N GLY A 5 -21.22 6.97 15.10
CA GLY A 5 -21.01 6.44 13.76
C GLY A 5 -20.67 7.54 12.76
N ASN A 6 -21.41 8.67 12.82
CA ASN A 6 -21.24 9.83 11.95
C ASN A 6 -19.82 10.44 11.99
N LYS A 7 -19.22 10.54 13.19
CA LYS A 7 -17.89 11.18 13.36
C LYS A 7 -16.75 10.26 12.90
N MET A 8 -16.92 8.95 13.07
CA MET A 8 -15.88 7.99 12.71
C MET A 8 -15.74 7.84 11.19
N SER A 9 -16.85 7.83 10.44
CA SER A 9 -16.81 7.77 8.97
C SER A 9 -16.16 9.01 8.35
N ILE A 10 -16.39 10.21 8.92
CA ILE A 10 -15.66 11.44 8.54
C ILE A 10 -14.17 11.27 8.84
N ALA A 11 -13.79 10.81 10.03
CA ALA A 11 -12.40 10.63 10.41
C ALA A 11 -11.66 9.65 9.48
N ILE A 12 -12.27 8.52 9.15
CA ILE A 12 -11.75 7.56 8.15
C ILE A 12 -11.51 8.26 6.82
N SER A 13 -12.50 9.02 6.34
CA SER A 13 -12.39 9.75 5.06
C SER A 13 -11.23 10.75 5.07
N TRP A 14 -11.04 11.49 6.17
CA TRP A 14 -9.92 12.43 6.30
C TRP A 14 -8.55 11.76 6.38
N PHE A 15 -8.41 10.61 7.05
CA PHE A 15 -7.16 9.87 7.07
C PHE A 15 -6.82 9.28 5.69
N ILE A 16 -7.83 8.83 4.93
CA ILE A 16 -7.63 8.42 3.54
C ILE A 16 -7.25 9.62 2.66
N MET A 17 -7.89 10.77 2.85
CA MET A 17 -7.51 12.00 2.13
C MET A 17 -6.08 12.43 2.48
N LEU A 18 -5.67 12.33 3.74
CA LEU A 18 -4.32 12.65 4.18
C LEU A 18 -3.30 11.74 3.51
N TYR A 19 -3.58 10.44 3.39
CA TYR A 19 -2.78 9.50 2.61
C TYR A 19 -2.62 9.96 1.15
N PHE A 20 -3.71 10.32 0.48
CA PHE A 20 -3.66 10.80 -0.90
C PHE A 20 -2.88 12.10 -1.03
N VAL A 21 -3.16 13.11 -0.19
CA VAL A 21 -2.52 14.43 -0.27
C VAL A 21 -1.03 14.33 -0.02
N ILE A 22 -0.60 13.62 1.03
CA ILE A 22 0.83 13.50 1.35
C ILE A 22 1.57 12.77 0.23
N LEU A 23 1.08 11.60 -0.18
CA LEU A 23 1.77 10.80 -1.19
C LEU A 23 1.74 11.49 -2.56
N PHE A 24 0.60 12.05 -2.96
CA PHE A 24 0.49 12.78 -4.23
C PHE A 24 1.40 14.01 -4.26
N ALA A 25 1.40 14.84 -3.20
CA ALA A 25 2.22 16.04 -3.14
C ALA A 25 3.71 15.71 -3.16
N GLU A 26 4.13 14.67 -2.44
CA GLU A 26 5.51 14.21 -2.43
C GLU A 26 5.94 13.68 -3.81
N ARG A 27 5.11 12.85 -4.47
CA ARG A 27 5.37 12.36 -5.83
C ARG A 27 5.43 13.50 -6.86
N VAL A 28 4.51 14.48 -6.79
CA VAL A 28 4.54 15.67 -7.67
C VAL A 28 5.78 16.50 -7.42
N GLN A 29 6.16 16.72 -6.16
CA GLN A 29 7.35 17.46 -5.82
C GLN A 29 8.60 16.76 -6.35
N SER A 30 8.69 15.43 -6.25
CA SER A 30 9.82 14.67 -6.78
C SER A 30 9.95 14.89 -8.28
N MET A 31 8.86 14.67 -9.03
CA MET A 31 8.81 14.88 -10.49
C MET A 31 9.16 16.31 -10.89
N ALA A 32 8.62 17.31 -10.18
CA ALA A 32 8.93 18.70 -10.47
C ALA A 32 10.42 19.00 -10.30
N ARG A 33 11.07 18.49 -9.25
CA ARG A 33 12.51 18.73 -9.04
C ARG A 33 13.37 18.05 -10.10
N ILE A 34 13.00 16.87 -10.59
CA ILE A 34 13.69 16.23 -11.73
C ILE A 34 13.69 17.16 -12.95
N VAL A 35 12.56 17.82 -13.22
CA VAL A 35 12.43 18.75 -14.36
C VAL A 35 13.19 20.07 -14.14
N TYR A 36 13.08 20.67 -12.96
CA TYR A 36 13.59 22.04 -12.73
C TYR A 36 15.02 22.12 -12.22
N VAL A 37 15.50 21.08 -11.53
CA VAL A 37 16.79 21.07 -10.81
C VAL A 37 17.67 19.88 -11.21
N GLY A 38 17.07 18.81 -11.75
CA GLY A 38 17.77 17.58 -12.09
C GLY A 38 18.87 17.80 -13.13
N ASN A 39 20.10 17.41 -12.80
CA ASN A 39 21.24 17.50 -13.71
C ASN A 39 21.13 16.55 -14.92
N LYS A 40 20.30 15.50 -14.81
CA LYS A 40 20.13 14.48 -15.85
C LYS A 40 18.83 14.62 -16.65
N GLY A 41 17.87 15.42 -16.17
CA GLY A 41 16.54 15.56 -16.77
C GLY A 41 15.68 14.28 -16.64
N LEU A 42 14.41 14.38 -17.07
CA LEU A 42 13.50 13.23 -17.15
C LEU A 42 14.05 12.18 -18.12
N LEU A 43 13.77 10.89 -17.84
CA LEU A 43 14.07 9.78 -18.76
C LEU A 43 15.58 9.57 -19.03
N SER A 44 16.46 9.92 -18.07
CA SER A 44 17.91 9.91 -18.28
C SER A 44 18.53 8.53 -18.48
N THR A 45 17.94 7.50 -17.87
CA THR A 45 18.33 6.10 -18.06
C THR A 45 17.09 5.24 -18.30
N PRO A 46 17.22 3.98 -18.76
CA PRO A 46 16.07 3.09 -18.90
C PRO A 46 15.27 2.88 -17.60
N PHE A 47 15.96 2.83 -16.45
CA PHE A 47 15.30 2.74 -15.15
C PHE A 47 14.58 4.03 -14.79
N ASP A 48 15.25 5.19 -14.92
CA ASP A 48 14.65 6.48 -14.60
C ASP A 48 13.43 6.72 -15.50
N SER A 49 13.53 6.33 -16.77
CA SER A 49 12.42 6.38 -17.72
C SER A 49 11.21 5.58 -17.25
N TYR A 50 11.43 4.36 -16.77
CA TYR A 50 10.37 3.54 -16.20
C TYR A 50 9.76 4.19 -14.95
N ALA A 51 10.60 4.66 -14.01
CA ALA A 51 10.16 5.26 -12.76
C ALA A 51 9.35 6.54 -12.98
N ASP A 52 9.84 7.44 -13.85
CA ASP A 52 9.21 8.71 -14.19
C ASP A 52 7.86 8.48 -14.88
N VAL A 53 7.82 7.63 -15.91
CA VAL A 53 6.60 7.33 -16.66
C VAL A 53 5.55 6.67 -15.77
N LEU A 54 5.94 5.67 -14.99
CA LEU A 54 5.03 4.99 -14.06
C LEU A 54 4.47 5.98 -13.04
N THR A 55 5.33 6.82 -12.45
CA THR A 55 4.91 7.85 -11.47
C THR A 55 3.92 8.83 -12.09
N CYS A 56 4.20 9.34 -13.29
CA CYS A 56 3.31 10.25 -14.00
C CYS A 56 1.95 9.59 -14.32
N CYS A 57 1.96 8.35 -14.80
CA CYS A 57 0.76 7.58 -15.09
C CYS A 57 -0.09 7.36 -13.83
N CYS A 58 0.54 6.97 -12.71
CA CYS A 58 -0.14 6.79 -11.44
C CYS A 58 -0.73 8.10 -10.91
N LEU A 59 -0.01 9.22 -10.97
CA LEU A 59 -0.52 10.53 -10.57
C LEU A 59 -1.77 10.93 -11.39
N LEU A 60 -1.69 10.81 -12.72
CA LEU A 60 -2.81 11.11 -13.60
C LEU A 60 -4.00 10.19 -13.35
N ALA A 61 -3.75 8.89 -13.22
CA ALA A 61 -4.78 7.89 -12.92
C ALA A 61 -5.45 8.20 -11.57
N THR A 62 -4.70 8.53 -10.53
CA THR A 62 -5.25 8.89 -9.22
C THR A 62 -6.15 10.12 -9.29
N LEU A 63 -5.77 11.16 -10.03
CA LEU A 63 -6.64 12.32 -10.24
C LEU A 63 -7.96 11.95 -10.92
N ILE A 64 -7.90 11.16 -12.00
CA ILE A 64 -9.08 10.71 -12.74
C ILE A 64 -9.97 9.84 -11.84
N LEU A 65 -9.39 8.87 -11.13
CA LEU A 65 -10.10 7.97 -10.24
C LEU A 65 -10.78 8.73 -9.09
N LEU A 66 -10.11 9.72 -8.48
CA LEU A 66 -10.69 10.54 -7.43
C LEU A 66 -11.82 11.43 -7.96
N ALA A 67 -11.58 12.14 -9.08
CA ALA A 67 -12.54 13.11 -9.63
C ALA A 67 -13.77 12.46 -10.31
N VAL A 68 -13.61 11.27 -10.88
CA VAL A 68 -14.67 10.60 -11.66
C VAL A 68 -15.31 9.46 -10.87
N LEU A 69 -14.51 8.56 -10.29
CA LEU A 69 -15.03 7.32 -9.70
C LEU A 69 -15.31 7.40 -8.19
N ASN A 70 -14.71 8.37 -7.49
CA ASN A 70 -14.82 8.52 -6.03
C ASN A 70 -15.37 9.89 -5.62
N ARG A 71 -16.33 10.44 -6.39
CA ARG A 71 -17.00 11.71 -6.04
C ARG A 71 -17.69 11.67 -4.68
N ASP A 72 -18.28 10.53 -4.35
CA ASP A 72 -18.95 10.33 -3.05
C ASP A 72 -17.97 10.37 -1.88
N PHE A 73 -16.73 9.91 -2.10
CA PHE A 73 -15.66 10.07 -1.11
C PHE A 73 -15.30 11.53 -0.88
N LEU A 74 -15.23 12.36 -1.94
CA LEU A 74 -14.96 13.79 -1.76
C LEU A 74 -16.07 14.50 -0.98
N ARG A 75 -17.32 14.04 -1.15
CA ARG A 75 -18.47 14.53 -0.36
C ARG A 75 -18.42 14.04 1.08
N SER A 76 -18.01 12.79 1.32
CA SER A 76 -17.97 12.19 2.66
C SER A 76 -16.99 12.87 3.62
N LEU A 77 -16.06 13.69 3.11
CA LEU A 77 -15.16 14.52 3.92
C LEU A 77 -15.91 15.56 4.76
N PHE A 78 -17.05 16.02 4.26
CA PHE A 78 -17.84 17.10 4.86
C PHE A 78 -19.25 16.67 5.22
N ASP A 79 -19.74 15.57 4.65
CA ASP A 79 -21.07 15.03 4.89
C ASP A 79 -20.99 13.57 5.33
N SER A 80 -21.26 13.33 6.60
CA SER A 80 -21.23 11.99 7.20
C SER A 80 -22.39 11.09 6.79
N SER A 81 -23.43 11.63 6.14
CA SER A 81 -24.52 10.81 5.58
C SER A 81 -24.09 10.07 4.31
N VAL A 82 -23.03 10.52 3.66
CA VAL A 82 -22.50 9.91 2.43
C VAL A 82 -21.47 8.84 2.79
N VAL A 83 -21.79 7.59 2.48
CA VAL A 83 -20.86 6.47 2.64
C VAL A 83 -20.03 6.30 1.36
N PRO A 84 -18.69 6.42 1.43
CA PRO A 84 -17.84 6.19 0.27
C PRO A 84 -17.96 4.78 -0.27
N ASN A 85 -17.78 4.63 -1.60
CA ASN A 85 -17.50 3.32 -2.16
C ASN A 85 -16.06 2.92 -1.82
N TYR A 86 -15.89 2.35 -0.64
CA TYR A 86 -14.62 1.88 -0.12
C TYR A 86 -13.90 0.90 -1.06
N GLY A 87 -14.64 0.10 -1.82
CA GLY A 87 -14.06 -0.82 -2.80
C GLY A 87 -13.27 -0.09 -3.90
N LYS A 88 -13.87 0.93 -4.50
CA LYS A 88 -13.21 1.78 -5.52
C LYS A 88 -12.11 2.64 -4.92
N LEU A 89 -12.31 3.11 -3.70
CA LEU A 89 -11.34 3.94 -2.98
C LEU A 89 -10.06 3.15 -2.67
N SER A 90 -10.18 1.89 -2.26
CA SER A 90 -9.05 0.99 -2.06
C SER A 90 -8.23 0.77 -3.33
N VAL A 91 -8.89 0.59 -4.49
CA VAL A 91 -8.19 0.49 -5.79
C VAL A 91 -7.42 1.78 -6.08
N THR A 92 -8.04 2.94 -5.83
CA THR A 92 -7.41 4.24 -6.05
C THR A 92 -6.20 4.45 -5.15
N ALA A 93 -6.29 3.99 -3.89
CA ALA A 93 -5.16 3.99 -2.97
C ALA A 93 -4.04 3.05 -3.44
N GLY A 94 -4.37 1.86 -3.94
CA GLY A 94 -3.41 0.95 -4.56
C GLY A 94 -2.67 1.58 -5.75
N VAL A 95 -3.37 2.30 -6.63
CA VAL A 95 -2.78 2.95 -7.80
C VAL A 95 -1.73 3.99 -7.43
N ILE A 96 -2.00 4.85 -6.45
CA ILE A 96 -0.99 5.84 -6.01
C ILE A 96 0.15 5.16 -5.22
N LEU A 97 -0.13 4.05 -4.52
CA LEU A 97 0.90 3.28 -3.83
C LEU A 97 1.95 2.71 -4.80
N ILE A 98 1.56 2.32 -6.02
CA ILE A 98 2.51 1.88 -7.05
C ILE A 98 3.59 2.94 -7.29
N ALA A 99 3.21 4.22 -7.39
CA ALA A 99 4.18 5.31 -7.51
C ALA A 99 5.04 5.48 -6.26
N GLY A 100 4.51 5.16 -5.08
CA GLY A 100 5.25 5.17 -3.82
C GLY A 100 6.30 4.06 -3.72
N MET A 101 6.12 2.96 -4.46
CA MET A 101 7.03 1.80 -4.42
C MET A 101 8.22 1.90 -5.39
N VAL A 102 8.35 3.02 -6.10
CA VAL A 102 9.49 3.27 -6.99
C VAL A 102 10.23 4.51 -6.52
N ASP A 103 11.53 4.37 -6.29
CA ASP A 103 12.39 5.49 -5.97
C ASP A 103 12.73 6.31 -7.20
N THR A 104 12.62 7.61 -7.00
CA THR A 104 12.95 8.66 -7.96
C THR A 104 14.02 9.53 -7.32
N GLU A 105 14.76 10.32 -8.10
CA GLU A 105 15.93 11.06 -7.62
C GLU A 105 15.67 11.92 -6.37
N TYR A 106 14.44 12.46 -6.24
CA TYR A 106 14.06 13.35 -5.14
C TYR A 106 12.94 12.79 -4.26
N THR A 107 12.81 11.46 -4.15
CA THR A 107 11.90 10.82 -3.18
C THR A 107 12.23 11.25 -1.75
N ILE A 108 11.19 11.62 -0.97
CA ILE A 108 11.28 11.85 0.48
C ILE A 108 10.64 10.69 1.22
N GLY A 109 11.42 9.65 1.52
CA GLY A 109 10.96 8.43 2.21
C GLY A 109 10.12 8.67 3.48
N PRO A 110 10.53 9.56 4.42
CA PRO A 110 9.74 9.86 5.61
C PRO A 110 8.30 10.34 5.34
N MET A 111 8.08 11.08 4.25
CA MET A 111 6.73 11.54 3.87
C MET A 111 5.86 10.38 3.38
N GLN A 112 6.45 9.42 2.64
CA GLN A 112 5.75 8.21 2.24
C GLN A 112 5.34 7.36 3.45
N PHE A 113 6.22 7.22 4.45
CA PHE A 113 5.86 6.57 5.72
C PHE A 113 4.74 7.32 6.45
N GLY A 114 4.74 8.65 6.44
CA GLY A 114 3.67 9.48 6.99
C GLY A 114 2.32 9.23 6.29
N ALA A 115 2.31 9.21 4.95
CA ALA A 115 1.12 8.83 4.18
C ALA A 115 0.63 7.44 4.57
N TYR A 116 1.55 6.47 4.61
CA TYR A 116 1.22 5.09 4.96
C TYR A 116 0.64 4.95 6.37
N GLY A 117 1.18 5.70 7.34
CA GLY A 117 0.62 5.81 8.69
C GLY A 117 -0.82 6.31 8.70
N ALA A 118 -1.16 7.31 7.89
CA ALA A 118 -2.54 7.78 7.75
C ALA A 118 -3.47 6.68 7.23
N LEU A 119 -3.03 5.91 6.23
CA LEU A 119 -3.79 4.78 5.71
C LEU A 119 -3.99 3.66 6.75
N ILE A 120 -2.96 3.36 7.56
CA ILE A 120 -3.07 2.40 8.68
C ILE A 120 -4.12 2.88 9.69
N VAL A 121 -4.10 4.16 10.07
CA VAL A 121 -5.09 4.71 11.00
C VAL A 121 -6.51 4.59 10.42
N ALA A 122 -6.69 4.86 9.13
CA ALA A 122 -7.99 4.66 8.47
C ALA A 122 -8.45 3.19 8.53
N MET A 123 -7.55 2.23 8.30
CA MET A 123 -7.86 0.81 8.45
C MET A 123 -8.22 0.44 9.89
N ILE A 124 -7.50 0.93 10.89
CA ILE A 124 -7.79 0.70 12.31
C ILE A 124 -9.19 1.23 12.66
N LEU A 125 -9.50 2.47 12.29
CA LEU A 125 -10.81 3.06 12.55
C LEU A 125 -11.93 2.27 11.88
N ARG A 126 -11.70 1.81 10.64
CA ARG A 126 -12.66 0.98 9.93
C ARG A 126 -12.84 -0.39 10.57
N THR A 127 -11.76 -1.00 11.06
CA THR A 127 -11.84 -2.24 11.84
C THR A 127 -12.62 -2.04 13.14
N VAL A 128 -12.46 -0.90 13.83
CA VAL A 128 -13.28 -0.56 15.01
C VAL A 128 -14.76 -0.46 14.64
N GLU A 129 -15.08 0.13 13.49
CA GLU A 129 -16.46 0.25 13.00
C GLU A 129 -17.10 -1.11 12.69
N THR A 130 -16.34 -2.05 12.11
CA THR A 130 -16.87 -3.36 11.69
C THR A 130 -16.77 -4.43 12.78
N ALA A 131 -15.97 -4.23 13.82
CA ALA A 131 -15.77 -5.18 14.91
C ALA A 131 -17.03 -5.63 15.67
N PRO A 132 -18.08 -4.80 15.86
CA PRO A 132 -19.32 -5.25 16.51
C PRO A 132 -20.10 -6.29 15.69
N ALA A 133 -19.96 -6.26 14.36
CA ALA A 133 -20.64 -7.16 13.43
C ALA A 133 -19.79 -8.39 13.05
N ALA A 134 -18.57 -8.50 13.59
CA ALA A 134 -17.65 -9.55 13.23
C ALA A 134 -17.95 -10.87 13.96
N ASP A 135 -17.88 -12.00 13.25
CA ASP A 135 -18.01 -13.35 13.81
C ASP A 135 -16.90 -13.59 14.85
N SER A 136 -15.68 -13.14 14.55
CA SER A 136 -14.56 -13.20 15.49
C SER A 136 -13.74 -11.93 15.50
N LYS A 137 -13.87 -11.17 16.60
CA LYS A 137 -13.04 -9.98 16.88
C LYS A 137 -11.55 -10.30 16.88
N LEU A 138 -11.17 -11.48 17.38
CA LEU A 138 -9.78 -11.93 17.39
C LEU A 138 -9.25 -12.08 15.97
N LYS A 139 -9.99 -12.78 15.09
CA LYS A 139 -9.59 -12.96 13.69
C LYS A 139 -9.47 -11.63 12.96
N LEU A 140 -10.43 -10.73 13.18
CA LEU A 140 -10.43 -9.39 12.60
C LEU A 140 -9.17 -8.58 12.96
N TRP A 141 -8.85 -8.47 14.25
CA TRP A 141 -7.67 -7.71 14.69
C TRP A 141 -6.35 -8.38 14.27
N TYR A 142 -6.29 -9.71 14.32
CA TYR A 142 -5.12 -10.45 13.86
C TYR A 142 -4.87 -10.24 12.36
N SER A 143 -5.93 -10.31 11.56
CA SER A 143 -5.89 -10.07 10.12
C SER A 143 -5.44 -8.64 9.79
N LEU A 144 -5.90 -7.63 10.54
CA LEU A 144 -5.43 -6.26 10.38
C LEU A 144 -3.92 -6.14 10.69
N PHE A 145 -3.47 -6.71 11.81
CA PHE A 145 -2.05 -6.65 12.18
C PHE A 145 -1.19 -7.40 11.14
N TYR A 146 -1.65 -8.55 10.66
CA TYR A 146 -1.01 -9.29 9.57
C TYR A 146 -0.92 -8.45 8.30
N LEU A 147 -1.99 -7.75 7.91
CA LEU A 147 -1.99 -6.89 6.73
C LEU A 147 -0.97 -5.76 6.84
N VAL A 148 -0.85 -5.14 8.02
CA VAL A 148 0.17 -4.10 8.28
C VAL A 148 1.57 -4.69 8.15
N VAL A 149 1.86 -5.84 8.74
CA VAL A 149 3.19 -6.48 8.61
C VAL A 149 3.46 -6.93 7.17
N PHE A 150 2.47 -7.49 6.47
CA PHE A 150 2.55 -7.87 5.06
C PHE A 150 2.89 -6.67 4.18
N SER A 151 2.25 -5.52 4.41
CA SER A 151 2.49 -4.34 3.59
C SER A 151 3.93 -3.80 3.69
N MET A 152 4.58 -3.98 4.83
CA MET A 152 5.99 -3.58 5.03
C MET A 152 6.97 -4.55 4.36
N SER A 153 6.49 -5.71 3.90
CA SER A 153 7.28 -6.65 3.09
C SER A 153 7.32 -6.30 1.61
N ILE A 154 6.53 -5.31 1.17
CA ILE A 154 6.56 -4.82 -0.21
C ILE A 154 7.88 -4.08 -0.41
N PRO A 155 8.78 -4.54 -1.29
CA PRO A 155 10.06 -3.88 -1.50
C PRO A 155 9.87 -2.61 -2.32
N VAL A 156 10.65 -1.58 -1.97
CA VAL A 156 10.81 -0.37 -2.78
C VAL A 156 11.84 -0.66 -3.86
N MET A 157 11.56 -0.21 -5.08
CA MET A 157 12.46 -0.38 -6.22
C MET A 157 13.47 0.76 -6.26
N HIS A 158 14.75 0.42 -6.10
CA HIS A 158 15.85 1.38 -6.15
C HIS A 158 16.68 1.24 -7.42
N HIS A 159 17.36 2.33 -7.79
CA HIS A 159 18.31 2.29 -8.89
C HIS A 159 19.53 1.43 -8.51
N SER A 160 20.00 0.61 -9.46
CA SER A 160 21.10 -0.34 -9.25
C SER A 160 22.04 -0.29 -10.44
N PHE A 161 23.35 -0.34 -10.17
CA PHE A 161 24.42 -0.19 -11.17
C PHE A 161 25.23 -1.48 -11.38
N GLY A 162 24.75 -2.61 -10.85
CA GLY A 162 25.47 -3.89 -10.88
C GLY A 162 25.35 -4.67 -12.20
N LYS A 163 26.13 -5.75 -12.31
CA LYS A 163 26.15 -6.66 -13.47
C LYS A 163 24.77 -7.26 -13.81
N ASN A 164 23.92 -7.44 -12.79
CA ASN A 164 22.55 -7.96 -12.92
C ASN A 164 21.47 -6.89 -12.78
N ALA A 165 21.81 -5.60 -12.92
CA ALA A 165 20.89 -4.48 -12.67
C ALA A 165 19.57 -4.59 -13.47
N ALA A 166 19.63 -4.93 -14.76
CA ALA A 166 18.44 -5.08 -15.58
C ALA A 166 17.49 -6.18 -15.07
N LEU A 167 18.05 -7.35 -14.71
CA LEU A 167 17.27 -8.46 -14.14
C LEU A 167 16.65 -8.05 -12.79
N TYR A 168 17.43 -7.37 -11.95
CA TYR A 168 16.95 -6.86 -10.66
C TYR A 168 15.81 -5.87 -10.86
N HIS A 169 15.92 -4.91 -11.78
CA HIS A 169 14.87 -3.92 -12.04
C HIS A 169 13.57 -4.57 -12.48
N ILE A 170 13.63 -5.58 -13.35
CA ILE A 170 12.45 -6.32 -13.80
C ILE A 170 11.80 -7.07 -12.63
N VAL A 171 12.59 -7.80 -11.84
CA VAL A 171 12.06 -8.60 -10.72
C VAL A 171 11.55 -7.70 -9.61
N ALA A 172 12.23 -6.60 -9.28
CA ALA A 172 11.79 -5.64 -8.29
C ALA A 172 10.49 -4.94 -8.72
N ALA A 173 10.39 -4.52 -9.98
CA ALA A 173 9.16 -3.94 -10.53
C ALA A 173 7.99 -4.92 -10.45
N ALA A 174 8.18 -6.17 -10.92
CA ALA A 174 7.16 -7.20 -10.85
C ALA A 174 6.75 -7.50 -9.41
N THR A 175 7.72 -7.59 -8.50
CA THR A 175 7.47 -7.85 -7.08
C THR A 175 6.65 -6.73 -6.45
N ALA A 176 7.06 -5.47 -6.64
CA ALA A 176 6.32 -4.32 -6.11
C ALA A 176 4.89 -4.29 -6.64
N LEU A 177 4.69 -4.42 -7.95
CA LEU A 177 3.36 -4.37 -8.57
C LEU A 177 2.43 -5.49 -8.08
N ILE A 178 2.93 -6.73 -8.04
CA ILE A 178 2.14 -7.88 -7.61
C ILE A 178 1.78 -7.76 -6.13
N LEU A 179 2.74 -7.38 -5.27
CA LEU A 179 2.47 -7.29 -3.84
C LEU A 179 1.62 -6.07 -3.48
N VAL A 180 1.74 -4.95 -4.20
CA VAL A 180 0.78 -3.83 -4.09
C VAL A 180 -0.62 -4.28 -4.49
N ALA A 181 -0.78 -5.09 -5.53
CA ALA A 181 -2.08 -5.63 -5.90
C ALA A 181 -2.66 -6.55 -4.80
N CYS A 182 -1.84 -7.44 -4.23
CA CYS A 182 -2.24 -8.30 -3.11
C CYS A 182 -2.63 -7.48 -1.87
N PHE A 183 -1.81 -6.49 -1.50
CA PHE A 183 -2.11 -5.57 -0.40
C PHE A 183 -3.41 -4.81 -0.67
N THR A 184 -3.59 -4.27 -1.87
CA THR A 184 -4.80 -3.53 -2.27
C THR A 184 -6.05 -4.40 -2.14
N TYR A 185 -5.97 -5.66 -2.54
CA TYR A 185 -7.06 -6.61 -2.39
C TYR A 185 -7.40 -6.88 -0.92
N MET A 186 -6.40 -7.12 -0.06
CA MET A 186 -6.62 -7.38 1.37
C MET A 186 -7.10 -6.13 2.11
N MET A 187 -6.52 -4.97 1.82
CA MET A 187 -6.96 -3.66 2.31
C MET A 187 -8.41 -3.38 1.92
N ARG A 188 -8.79 -3.67 0.67
CA ARG A 188 -10.18 -3.56 0.21
C ARG A 188 -11.11 -4.38 1.10
N ARG A 189 -10.74 -5.62 1.43
CA ARG A 189 -11.55 -6.48 2.32
C ARG A 189 -11.72 -5.87 3.71
N VAL A 190 -10.67 -5.25 4.28
CA VAL A 190 -10.82 -4.46 5.52
C VAL A 190 -11.87 -3.36 5.35
N PHE A 191 -11.76 -2.56 4.30
CA PHE A 191 -12.67 -1.41 4.16
C PHE A 191 -14.12 -1.79 3.85
N ILE A 192 -14.38 -2.89 3.16
CA ILE A 192 -15.76 -3.35 2.91
C ILE A 192 -16.34 -4.22 4.03
N GLY A 193 -15.59 -4.45 5.12
CA GLY A 193 -16.06 -5.23 6.28
C GLY A 193 -15.84 -6.74 6.18
N GLU A 194 -15.09 -7.20 5.19
CA GLU A 194 -14.72 -8.62 4.99
C GLU A 194 -13.31 -8.94 5.53
N GLY A 195 -12.81 -8.14 6.48
CA GLY A 195 -11.43 -8.18 6.96
C GLY A 195 -11.09 -9.29 7.96
N GLU A 196 -12.01 -10.22 8.25
CA GLU A 196 -11.80 -11.24 9.29
C GLU A 196 -10.74 -12.29 8.94
N ASP A 197 -10.69 -12.73 7.68
CA ASP A 197 -9.70 -13.71 7.22
C ASP A 197 -8.87 -13.15 6.08
N LEU A 198 -7.76 -12.51 6.43
CA LEU A 198 -6.77 -12.01 5.48
C LEU A 198 -5.55 -12.94 5.34
N LEU A 199 -5.55 -14.10 6.00
CA LEU A 199 -4.48 -15.10 5.88
C LEU A 199 -4.65 -15.91 4.59
N LEU A 200 -4.58 -15.21 3.47
CA LEU A 200 -4.81 -15.77 2.15
C LEU A 200 -3.54 -16.44 1.62
N ILE A 201 -3.67 -17.69 1.16
CA ILE A 201 -2.53 -18.49 0.68
C ILE A 201 -1.86 -17.83 -0.54
N VAL A 202 -2.64 -17.30 -1.48
CA VAL A 202 -2.09 -16.71 -2.72
C VAL A 202 -1.22 -15.48 -2.43
N PRO A 203 -1.68 -14.42 -1.73
CA PRO A 203 -0.81 -13.33 -1.27
C PRO A 203 0.44 -13.79 -0.51
N PHE A 204 0.28 -14.76 0.40
CA PHE A 204 1.40 -15.30 1.17
C PHE A 204 2.47 -15.95 0.28
N LEU A 205 2.07 -16.84 -0.64
CA LEU A 205 3.01 -17.53 -1.53
C LEU A 205 3.71 -16.55 -2.48
N LEU A 206 2.97 -15.57 -3.01
CA LEU A 206 3.53 -14.53 -3.87
C LEU A 206 4.57 -13.68 -3.12
N MET A 207 4.24 -13.26 -1.89
CA MET A 207 5.18 -12.52 -1.04
C MET A 207 6.43 -13.32 -0.74
N ALA A 208 6.28 -14.56 -0.26
CA ALA A 208 7.42 -15.43 0.07
C ALA A 208 8.32 -15.67 -1.15
N ALA A 209 7.73 -15.99 -2.32
CA ALA A 209 8.49 -16.26 -3.53
C ALA A 209 9.18 -15.02 -4.10
N LEU A 210 8.44 -13.91 -4.25
CA LEU A 210 8.93 -12.71 -4.94
C LEU A 210 9.93 -11.92 -4.10
N VAL A 211 9.72 -11.82 -2.78
CA VAL A 211 10.70 -11.17 -1.88
C VAL A 211 11.98 -12.00 -1.84
N THR A 212 11.89 -13.34 -1.73
CA THR A 212 13.07 -14.22 -1.76
C THR A 212 13.81 -14.17 -3.09
N ALA A 213 13.09 -14.17 -4.22
CA ALA A 213 13.71 -14.04 -5.54
C ALA A 213 14.44 -12.71 -5.67
N SER A 214 13.81 -11.61 -5.23
CA SER A 214 14.39 -10.27 -5.24
C SER A 214 15.67 -10.18 -4.39
N THR A 215 15.69 -10.79 -3.21
CA THR A 215 16.89 -10.79 -2.34
C THR A 215 18.01 -11.68 -2.86
N LEU A 216 17.70 -12.83 -3.47
CA LEU A 216 18.71 -13.71 -4.06
C LEU A 216 19.41 -13.07 -5.27
N ILE A 217 18.68 -12.33 -6.10
CA ILE A 217 19.23 -11.60 -7.25
C ILE A 217 20.11 -10.44 -6.78
N ASN A 218 19.81 -9.87 -5.62
CA ASN A 218 20.39 -8.62 -5.13
C ASN A 218 21.37 -8.82 -3.96
N ARG A 219 22.01 -10.00 -3.82
CA ARG A 219 22.89 -10.34 -2.69
C ARG A 219 24.00 -9.32 -2.39
N ASP A 220 24.39 -8.52 -3.38
CA ASP A 220 25.46 -7.53 -3.27
C ASP A 220 24.97 -6.13 -2.83
N TYR A 221 23.65 -5.92 -2.67
CA TYR A 221 23.07 -4.63 -2.33
C TYR A 221 22.12 -4.76 -1.12
N GLU A 222 22.46 -4.10 -0.01
CA GLU A 222 21.72 -4.12 1.29
C GLU A 222 20.28 -3.55 1.24
N ILE A 223 19.84 -3.15 0.05
CA ILE A 223 18.74 -2.25 -0.24
C ILE A 223 17.35 -2.79 0.17
N ASN A 224 17.18 -4.11 0.33
CA ASN A 224 15.87 -4.72 0.65
C ASN A 224 15.83 -5.50 1.97
N THR A 225 16.79 -5.29 2.87
CA THR A 225 16.84 -5.98 4.17
C THR A 225 15.58 -5.71 5.01
N PHE A 226 15.06 -4.49 4.95
CA PHE A 226 13.80 -4.11 5.61
C PHE A 226 12.63 -4.99 5.15
N ALA A 227 12.40 -5.07 3.83
CA ALA A 227 11.34 -5.88 3.25
C ALA A 227 11.48 -7.37 3.60
N LEU A 228 12.72 -7.88 3.65
CA LEU A 228 12.99 -9.27 4.05
C LEU A 228 12.63 -9.54 5.51
N ILE A 229 12.99 -8.64 6.44
CA ILE A 229 12.63 -8.75 7.86
C ILE A 229 11.10 -8.84 8.00
N PHE A 230 10.38 -7.95 7.32
CA PHE A 230 8.92 -7.95 7.35
C PHE A 230 8.29 -9.14 6.62
N ALA A 231 8.92 -9.67 5.56
CA ALA A 231 8.48 -10.91 4.92
C ALA A 231 8.59 -12.11 5.87
N ILE A 232 9.69 -12.22 6.62
CA ILE A 232 9.88 -13.26 7.64
C ILE A 232 8.84 -13.11 8.76
N ALA A 233 8.64 -11.89 9.26
CA ALA A 233 7.64 -11.60 10.28
C ALA A 233 6.22 -11.93 9.79
N ALA A 234 5.86 -11.51 8.58
CA ALA A 234 4.58 -11.83 7.95
C ALA A 234 4.42 -13.35 7.77
N ALA A 235 5.47 -14.07 7.37
CA ALA A 235 5.43 -15.52 7.24
C ALA A 235 5.20 -16.23 8.58
N ALA A 236 5.90 -15.81 9.63
CA ALA A 236 5.69 -16.33 10.99
C ALA A 236 4.24 -16.08 11.45
N MET A 237 3.73 -14.86 11.25
CA MET A 237 2.34 -14.52 11.56
C MET A 237 1.34 -15.32 10.71
N PHE A 238 1.64 -15.60 9.45
CA PHE A 238 0.75 -16.40 8.62
C PHE A 238 0.59 -17.81 9.20
N VAL A 239 1.70 -18.46 9.53
CA VAL A 239 1.71 -19.83 10.09
C VAL A 239 1.01 -19.84 11.46
N ILE A 240 1.40 -18.95 12.37
CA ILE A 240 0.79 -18.85 13.71
C ILE A 240 -0.70 -18.54 13.59
N GLY A 241 -1.06 -17.58 12.74
CA GLY A 241 -2.44 -17.18 12.50
C GLY A 241 -3.30 -18.32 11.94
N LYS A 242 -2.78 -19.15 11.03
CA LYS A 242 -3.50 -20.33 10.52
C LYS A 242 -3.79 -21.34 11.62
N ILE A 243 -2.85 -21.56 12.54
CA ILE A 243 -3.06 -22.42 13.71
C ILE A 243 -4.14 -21.81 14.61
N ILE A 244 -4.02 -20.54 14.97
CA ILE A 244 -5.00 -19.84 15.81
C ILE A 244 -6.39 -19.89 15.16
N PHE A 245 -6.51 -19.60 13.87
CA PHE A 245 -7.81 -19.53 13.18
C PHE A 245 -8.48 -20.90 13.06
N ALA A 246 -7.70 -21.98 13.00
CA ALA A 246 -8.20 -23.35 13.03
C ALA A 246 -8.69 -23.77 14.43
N LEU A 247 -8.01 -23.29 15.49
CA LEU A 247 -8.38 -23.57 16.88
C LEU A 247 -9.59 -22.74 17.33
N VAL A 248 -9.69 -21.49 16.86
CA VAL A 248 -10.85 -20.62 17.05
C VAL A 248 -11.94 -21.05 16.06
N LYS A 249 -12.63 -22.15 16.38
CA LYS A 249 -13.90 -22.51 15.73
C LYS A 249 -14.94 -21.41 15.97
N LYS A 250 -15.83 -21.24 14.98
CA LYS A 250 -17.03 -20.38 15.05
C LYS A 250 -17.79 -20.61 16.34
#